data_AF-A0AA36BID0-F1
#
_entry.id   AF-A0AA36BID0-F1
#
_cell.length_a   1.000
_cell.length_b   1.000
_cell.length_c   1.000
_cell.angle_alpha   90.00
_cell.angle_beta   90.00
_cell.angle_gamma   90.00
#
_symmetry.space_group_name_H-M   'P 1'
#
loop_
_entity.id
_entity.type
_entity.pdbx_description
1 polymer ?
#
loop_
_entity_poly.entity_id
_entity_poly.type
_entity_poly.pdbx_seq_one_letter_code
_entity_poly.pdbx_strand_id
1 'polypeptide(L)'
;MDRHIRCYVIRGLSEFHLPTPVHHEAPLDVEYMSEKNYNIAKLTETITQDEPRLLPEQRKIYNEILDSVRLNQGKLFFLNAPGGTGKTFLINLILAKLRAERRSAIACASSGFVATLLQGGRTAHCAFKLPMDIGKKDNPICNIDRSSSRARLLHECSLFIWDEATMSNKAMFEALDRTLQELRHDTRIMGGATFLMAGDF
;
A
#
# COMPACT_ATOMS: atom_id res chain seq x y z
N MET A 1 20.74 -24.80 -6.63
CA MET A 1 21.00 -24.80 -5.18
C MET A 1 19.76 -24.32 -4.47
N ASP A 2 18.92 -25.27 -4.02
CA ASP A 2 17.68 -25.00 -3.31
C ASP A 2 17.95 -24.38 -1.94
N ARG A 3 17.46 -23.16 -1.75
CA ARG A 3 17.46 -22.49 -0.45
C ARG A 3 16.11 -22.75 0.22
N HIS A 4 15.98 -23.89 0.90
CA HIS A 4 14.86 -24.13 1.80
C HIS A 4 15.06 -23.37 3.12
N ILE A 5 14.01 -22.71 3.59
CA ILE A 5 13.93 -22.22 4.97
C ILE A 5 13.90 -23.47 5.88
N ARG A 6 14.91 -23.63 6.74
CA ARG A 6 14.94 -24.66 7.77
C ARG A 6 14.54 -24.04 9.10
N CYS A 7 13.39 -24.46 9.62
CA CYS A 7 13.00 -24.20 11.00
C CYS A 7 13.58 -25.32 11.87
N TYR A 8 14.42 -24.97 12.84
CA TYR A 8 14.85 -25.90 13.87
C TYR A 8 13.85 -25.81 15.03
N VAL A 9 13.13 -26.90 15.32
CA VAL A 9 12.16 -26.96 16.40
C VAL A 9 12.91 -26.99 17.73
N ILE A 10 12.96 -25.86 18.43
CA ILE A 10 13.30 -25.82 19.85
C ILE A 10 11.97 -25.93 20.62
N ARG A 11 11.38 -27.14 20.63
CA ARG A 11 10.12 -27.51 21.33
C ARG A 11 8.85 -26.76 20.87
N GLY A 12 7.68 -27.29 21.23
CA GLY A 12 6.38 -26.85 20.68
C GLY A 12 5.83 -25.58 21.32
N LEU A 13 5.14 -24.74 20.53
CA LEU A 13 4.51 -23.46 20.95
C LEU A 13 3.52 -23.61 22.13
N SER A 14 2.91 -24.78 22.28
CA SER A 14 1.98 -25.12 23.37
C SER A 14 2.64 -25.11 24.75
N GLU A 15 3.94 -25.41 24.85
CA GLU A 15 4.68 -25.35 26.13
C GLU A 15 4.84 -23.91 26.63
N PHE A 16 4.79 -22.94 25.73
CA PHE A 16 4.87 -21.51 26.05
C PHE A 16 3.49 -20.87 26.21
N HIS A 17 2.41 -21.66 26.21
CA HIS A 17 1.02 -21.17 26.21
C HIS A 17 0.71 -20.18 25.07
N LEU A 18 1.46 -20.27 23.97
CA LEU A 18 1.28 -19.40 22.81
C LEU A 18 0.30 -20.05 21.82
N PRO A 19 -0.67 -19.30 21.28
CA PRO A 19 -1.62 -19.82 20.30
C PRO A 19 -0.88 -20.26 19.04
N THR A 20 -1.28 -21.40 18.49
CA THR A 20 -0.76 -21.87 17.21
C THR A 20 -1.33 -20.99 16.10
N PRO A 21 -0.49 -20.38 15.23
CA PRO A 21 -1.01 -19.54 14.16
C PRO A 21 -1.80 -20.39 13.18
N VAL A 22 -3.10 -20.12 13.08
CA VAL A 22 -3.97 -20.70 12.04
C VAL A 22 -4.01 -19.72 10.89
N HIS A 23 -3.40 -20.08 9.76
CA HIS A 23 -3.48 -19.28 8.54
C HIS A 23 -4.90 -19.38 7.96
N HIS A 24 -5.75 -18.41 8.29
CA HIS A 24 -6.97 -18.16 7.54
C HIS A 24 -6.68 -17.08 6.50
N GLU A 25 -6.77 -17.42 5.21
CA GLU A 25 -6.97 -16.40 4.19
C GLU A 25 -8.31 -15.73 4.47
N ALA A 26 -8.33 -14.39 4.59
CA ALA A 26 -9.58 -13.67 4.76
C ALA A 26 -10.49 -13.94 3.56
N PRO A 27 -11.79 -14.23 3.75
CA PRO A 27 -12.73 -14.43 2.66
C PRO A 27 -12.67 -13.30 1.63
N LEU A 28 -12.87 -13.65 0.35
CA LEU A 28 -12.68 -12.83 -0.85
C LEU A 28 -13.25 -11.41 -0.76
N ASP A 29 -14.36 -11.18 -0.04
CA ASP A 29 -15.00 -9.87 0.10
C ASP A 29 -14.41 -8.98 1.19
N VAL A 30 -13.73 -9.55 2.20
CA VAL A 30 -13.33 -8.79 3.40
C VAL A 30 -12.35 -7.68 3.05
N GLU A 31 -11.39 -7.93 2.16
CA GLU A 31 -10.39 -6.91 1.81
C GLU A 31 -10.99 -5.74 1.04
N TYR A 32 -11.79 -6.05 0.01
CA TYR A 32 -12.47 -5.05 -0.78
C TYR A 32 -13.45 -4.24 0.08
N MET A 33 -14.23 -4.92 0.92
CA MET A 33 -15.17 -4.28 1.85
C MET A 33 -14.45 -3.45 2.91
N SER A 34 -13.30 -3.90 3.42
CA SER A 34 -12.52 -3.14 4.41
C SER A 34 -12.03 -1.79 3.86
N GLU A 35 -11.70 -1.73 2.56
CA GLU A 35 -11.27 -0.49 1.92
C GLU A 35 -12.45 0.41 1.54
N LYS A 36 -13.65 -0.16 1.30
CA LYS A 36 -14.85 0.63 0.95
C LYS A 36 -15.66 1.11 2.16
N ASN A 37 -15.53 0.46 3.32
CA ASN A 37 -16.37 0.69 4.48
C ASN A 37 -15.65 1.39 5.64
N TYR A 38 -14.87 2.42 5.35
CA TYR A 38 -14.32 3.28 6.40
C TYR A 38 -15.42 4.08 7.10
N ASN A 39 -15.26 4.28 8.42
CA ASN A 39 -16.12 5.17 9.19
C ASN A 39 -15.83 6.63 8.79
N ILE A 40 -16.67 7.17 7.90
CA ILE A 40 -16.51 8.52 7.34
C ILE A 40 -16.58 9.60 8.44
N ALA A 41 -17.40 9.42 9.47
CA ALA A 41 -17.49 10.38 10.58
C ALA A 41 -16.16 10.46 11.35
N LYS A 42 -15.57 9.30 11.67
CA LYS A 42 -14.25 9.23 12.31
C LYS A 42 -13.15 9.80 11.43
N LEU A 43 -13.15 9.50 10.14
CA LEU A 43 -12.19 10.09 9.20
C LEU A 43 -12.31 11.62 9.15
N THR A 44 -13.54 12.13 9.08
CA THR A 44 -13.82 13.57 9.04
C THR A 44 -13.31 14.26 10.31
N GLU A 45 -13.52 13.66 11.48
CA GLU A 45 -12.98 14.17 12.75
C GLU A 45 -11.44 14.25 12.72
N THR A 46 -10.77 13.17 12.31
CA THR A 46 -9.30 13.16 12.15
C THR A 46 -8.84 14.26 11.20
N ILE A 47 -9.47 14.40 10.03
CA ILE A 47 -9.14 15.43 9.04
C ILE A 47 -9.32 16.83 9.64
N THR A 48 -10.45 17.12 10.29
CA THR A 48 -10.70 18.43 10.89
C THR A 48 -9.66 18.80 11.96
N GLN A 49 -9.16 17.82 12.71
CA GLN A 49 -8.12 18.04 13.72
C GLN A 49 -6.72 18.21 13.10
N ASP A 50 -6.40 17.41 12.08
CA ASP A 50 -5.02 17.26 11.59
C ASP A 50 -4.70 18.14 10.37
N GLU A 51 -5.67 18.41 9.49
CA GLU A 51 -5.48 19.26 8.30
C GLU A 51 -5.01 20.70 8.64
N PRO A 52 -5.44 21.35 9.74
CA PRO A 52 -4.88 22.62 10.19
C PRO A 52 -3.43 22.54 10.66
N ARG A 53 -2.97 21.37 11.11
CA ARG A 53 -1.62 21.17 11.68
C ARG A 53 -0.53 20.98 10.63
N LEU A 54 -0.91 20.84 9.35
CA LEU A 54 0.04 20.74 8.25
C LEU A 54 0.92 22.00 8.17
N LEU A 55 2.23 21.77 8.17
CA LEU A 55 3.21 22.80 7.86
C LEU A 55 3.04 23.28 6.41
N PRO A 56 3.48 24.50 6.06
CA PRO A 56 3.30 25.05 4.71
C PRO A 56 3.82 24.13 3.58
N GLU A 57 4.96 23.47 3.79
CA GLU A 57 5.54 22.53 2.82
C GLU A 57 4.72 21.24 2.70
N GLN A 58 4.34 20.64 3.84
CA GLN A 58 3.47 19.46 3.86
C GLN A 58 2.12 19.75 3.21
N ARG A 59 1.56 20.96 3.40
CA ARG A 59 0.30 21.38 2.77
C ARG A 59 0.41 21.47 1.25
N LYS A 60 1.53 21.94 0.71
CA LYS A 60 1.77 21.96 -0.75
C LYS A 60 1.75 20.53 -1.31
N ILE A 61 2.51 19.62 -0.69
CA ILE A 61 2.58 18.21 -1.10
C ILE A 61 1.21 17.53 -0.99
N TYR A 62 0.53 17.74 0.13
CA TYR A 62 -0.82 17.23 0.39
C TYR A 62 -1.79 17.66 -0.72
N ASN A 63 -1.85 18.95 -1.04
CA ASN A 63 -2.74 19.47 -2.09
C ASN A 63 -2.37 18.91 -3.47
N GLU A 64 -1.08 18.85 -3.81
CA GLU A 64 -0.65 18.39 -5.13
C GLU A 64 -1.01 16.91 -5.38
N ILE A 65 -0.86 16.06 -4.36
CA ILE A 65 -1.24 14.64 -4.44
C ILE A 65 -2.76 14.49 -4.57
N LEU A 66 -3.53 15.24 -3.77
CA LEU A 66 -4.99 15.22 -3.85
C LEU A 66 -5.50 15.70 -5.21
N ASP A 67 -4.90 16.76 -5.76
CA ASP A 67 -5.27 17.28 -7.08
C ASP A 67 -4.93 16.28 -8.18
N SER A 68 -3.77 15.62 -8.12
CA SER A 68 -3.44 14.52 -9.05
C SER A 68 -4.49 13.42 -9.04
N VAL A 69 -4.95 13.02 -7.86
CA VAL A 69 -5.97 11.98 -7.69
C VAL A 69 -7.35 12.46 -8.18
N ARG A 70 -7.78 13.66 -7.78
CA ARG A 70 -9.11 14.18 -8.12
C ARG A 70 -9.26 14.50 -9.60
N LEU A 71 -8.19 14.98 -10.23
CA LEU A 71 -8.12 15.30 -11.65
C LEU A 71 -7.68 14.11 -12.51
N ASN A 72 -7.48 12.92 -11.92
CA ASN A 72 -7.03 11.71 -12.60
C ASN A 72 -5.77 11.91 -13.47
N GLN A 73 -4.80 12.68 -12.97
CA GLN A 73 -3.58 13.02 -13.70
C GLN A 73 -2.61 11.84 -13.80
N GLY A 74 -2.69 10.88 -12.88
CA GLY A 74 -1.83 9.69 -12.88
C GLY A 74 -0.34 10.02 -12.62
N LYS A 75 -0.06 11.03 -11.79
CA LYS A 75 1.32 11.44 -11.49
C LYS A 75 2.03 10.41 -10.61
N LEU A 76 3.34 10.33 -10.82
CA LEU A 76 4.28 9.63 -9.95
C LEU A 76 4.94 10.64 -9.01
N PHE A 77 4.78 10.43 -7.71
CA PHE A 77 5.36 11.25 -6.66
C PHE A 77 6.42 10.51 -5.89
N PHE A 78 7.37 11.29 -5.38
CA PHE A 78 8.40 10.83 -4.48
C PHE A 78 8.47 11.77 -3.29
N LEU A 79 8.20 11.23 -2.10
CA LEU A 79 8.28 11.94 -0.84
C LEU A 79 9.59 11.54 -0.15
N ASN A 80 10.61 12.38 -0.35
CA ASN A 80 11.83 12.31 0.46
C ASN A 80 11.57 12.99 1.80
N ALA A 81 11.50 12.21 2.87
CA ALA A 81 11.12 12.72 4.17
C ALA A 81 11.96 12.02 5.26
N PRO A 82 13.08 12.66 5.67
CA PRO A 82 13.94 12.15 6.73
C PRO A 82 13.20 11.87 8.03
N GLY A 83 13.80 11.06 8.89
CA GLY A 83 13.25 10.72 10.20
C GLY A 83 12.79 11.96 10.99
N GLY A 84 11.57 11.92 11.53
CA GLY A 84 11.01 13.01 12.35
C GLY A 84 10.29 14.13 11.60
N THR A 85 10.22 14.10 10.26
CA THR A 85 9.58 15.15 9.44
C THR A 85 8.05 15.02 9.30
N GLY A 86 7.44 14.03 9.95
CA GLY A 86 5.99 13.80 9.88
C GLY A 86 5.51 13.09 8.62
N LYS A 87 6.38 12.35 7.91
CA LYS A 87 6.04 11.51 6.74
C LYS A 87 4.77 10.68 6.95
N THR A 88 4.75 9.87 8.00
CA THR A 88 3.62 8.98 8.33
C THR A 88 2.34 9.77 8.63
N PHE A 89 2.47 10.92 9.31
CA PHE A 89 1.34 11.81 9.58
C PHE A 89 0.74 12.33 8.26
N LEU A 90 1.57 12.85 7.36
CA LEU A 90 1.14 13.34 6.06
C LEU A 90 0.47 12.24 5.22
N ILE A 91 1.09 11.06 5.14
CA ILE A 91 0.54 9.90 4.40
C ILE A 91 -0.83 9.51 4.95
N ASN A 92 -0.97 9.37 6.27
CA ASN A 92 -2.24 8.99 6.89
C ASN A 92 -3.33 10.05 6.69
N LEU A 93 -2.97 11.33 6.68
CA LEU A 93 -3.92 12.40 6.41
C LEU A 93 -4.41 12.38 4.96
N ILE A 94 -3.52 12.12 3.99
CA ILE A 94 -3.90 11.93 2.57
C ILE A 94 -4.86 10.75 2.42
N LEU A 95 -4.53 9.61 3.05
CA LEU A 95 -5.38 8.42 3.05
C LEU A 95 -6.76 8.72 3.64
N ALA A 96 -6.80 9.38 4.80
CA ALA A 96 -8.05 9.75 5.46
C ALA A 96 -8.89 10.66 4.56
N LYS A 97 -8.30 11.67 3.93
CA LYS A 97 -9.00 12.60 3.03
C LYS A 97 -9.64 11.89 1.85
N LEU A 98 -8.87 11.06 1.13
CA LEU A 98 -9.37 10.36 -0.05
C LEU A 98 -10.45 9.32 0.32
N ARG A 99 -10.27 8.60 1.43
CA ARG A 99 -11.26 7.63 1.91
C ARG A 99 -12.54 8.30 2.41
N ALA A 100 -12.45 9.48 3.02
CA ALA A 100 -13.63 10.29 3.36
C ALA A 100 -14.42 10.71 2.11
N GLU A 101 -13.73 10.92 0.98
CA GLU A 101 -14.31 11.15 -0.35
C GLU A 101 -14.76 9.86 -1.06
N ARG A 102 -14.77 8.72 -0.36
CA ARG A 102 -15.09 7.37 -0.89
C ARG A 102 -14.21 6.93 -2.06
N ARG A 103 -12.99 7.48 -2.16
CA ARG A 103 -11.98 7.03 -3.11
C ARG A 103 -11.16 5.92 -2.47
N SER A 104 -10.87 4.88 -3.25
CA SER A 104 -9.98 3.81 -2.80
C SER A 104 -8.53 4.29 -2.85
N ALA A 105 -7.80 4.08 -1.76
CA ALA A 105 -6.39 4.44 -1.63
C ALA A 105 -5.65 3.33 -0.88
N ILE A 106 -4.76 2.63 -1.57
CA ILE A 106 -4.04 1.48 -1.01
C ILE A 106 -2.69 1.96 -0.48
N ALA A 107 -2.45 1.72 0.80
CA ALA A 107 -1.19 1.98 1.45
C ALA A 107 -0.45 0.67 1.74
N CYS A 108 0.83 0.62 1.39
CA CYS A 108 1.70 -0.46 1.77
C CYS A 108 3.05 0.04 2.25
N ALA A 109 3.80 -0.85 2.90
CA ALA A 109 5.19 -0.61 3.24
C ALA A 109 6.06 -1.85 2.94
N SER A 110 7.37 -1.65 2.87
CA SER A 110 8.33 -2.75 2.67
C SER A 110 8.38 -3.71 3.88
N SER A 111 8.16 -3.19 5.11
CA SER A 111 8.18 -3.94 6.37
C SER A 111 6.79 -4.02 7.01
N GLY A 112 6.52 -5.14 7.70
CA GLY A 112 5.27 -5.35 8.43
C GLY A 112 5.05 -4.34 9.56
N PHE A 113 6.11 -3.96 10.27
CA PHE A 113 6.02 -2.96 11.34
C PHE A 113 5.68 -1.57 10.81
N VAL A 114 6.27 -1.17 9.67
CA VAL A 114 5.95 0.13 9.07
C VAL A 114 4.53 0.13 8.51
N ALA A 115 4.08 -0.99 7.96
CA ALA A 115 2.72 -1.12 7.45
C ALA A 115 1.65 -0.89 8.54
N THR A 116 1.90 -1.26 9.81
CA THR A 116 0.93 -1.02 10.89
C THR A 116 0.77 0.45 11.24
N LEU A 117 1.74 1.30 10.88
CA LEU A 117 1.66 2.75 11.08
C LEU A 117 0.79 3.44 10.03
N LEU A 118 0.48 2.76 8.93
CA LEU A 118 -0.37 3.28 7.86
C LEU A 118 -1.81 2.81 8.07
N GLN A 119 -2.77 3.72 7.91
CA GLN A 119 -4.19 3.36 8.03
C GLN A 119 -4.57 2.33 6.96
N GLY A 120 -5.03 1.14 7.38
CA GLY A 120 -5.31 0.03 6.46
C GLY A 120 -4.06 -0.54 5.78
N GLY A 121 -2.87 -0.19 6.27
CA GLY A 121 -1.60 -0.55 5.67
C GLY A 121 -1.32 -2.05 5.71
N ARG A 122 -0.59 -2.52 4.70
CA ARG A 122 -0.12 -3.91 4.59
C ARG A 122 1.32 -3.94 4.07
N THR A 123 2.00 -5.06 4.19
CA THR A 123 3.27 -5.21 3.47
C THR A 123 3.02 -5.17 1.96
N ALA A 124 3.95 -4.65 1.17
CA ALA A 124 3.82 -4.62 -0.29
C ALA A 124 3.60 -6.03 -0.87
N HIS A 125 4.28 -7.04 -0.32
CA HIS A 125 4.09 -8.44 -0.67
C HIS A 125 2.64 -8.91 -0.44
N CYS A 126 2.01 -8.50 0.66
CA CYS A 126 0.63 -8.85 0.95
C CYS A 126 -0.37 -8.05 0.10
N ALA A 127 -0.15 -6.74 -0.05
CA ALA A 127 -1.01 -5.84 -0.81
C ALA A 127 -1.11 -6.27 -2.28
N PHE A 128 0.04 -6.57 -2.89
CA PHE A 128 0.14 -6.81 -4.33
C PHE A 128 0.46 -8.26 -4.70
N LYS A 129 0.48 -9.20 -3.74
CA LYS A 129 0.82 -10.62 -3.98
C LYS A 129 2.12 -10.77 -4.81
N LEU A 130 3.15 -9.99 -4.44
CA LEU A 130 4.44 -10.02 -5.12
C LEU A 130 5.09 -11.40 -4.97
N PRO A 131 5.58 -12.02 -6.06
CA PRO A 131 6.33 -13.27 -5.97
C PRO A 131 7.59 -13.12 -5.11
N MET A 132 7.92 -14.14 -4.32
CA MET A 132 9.16 -14.13 -3.50
C MET A 132 10.44 -14.22 -4.34
N ASP A 133 10.34 -14.75 -5.55
CA ASP A 133 11.45 -14.97 -6.50
C ASP A 133 11.55 -13.87 -7.56
N ILE A 134 10.98 -12.69 -7.31
CA ILE A 134 10.77 -11.63 -8.29
C ILE A 134 12.04 -11.18 -9.02
N GLY A 135 13.20 -11.19 -8.33
CA GLY A 135 14.48 -10.79 -8.92
C GLY A 135 15.10 -11.82 -9.88
N LYS A 136 14.45 -12.96 -10.11
CA LYS A 136 14.90 -14.00 -11.04
C LYS A 136 14.08 -14.07 -12.33
N LYS A 137 13.05 -13.23 -12.46
CA LYS A 137 12.14 -13.22 -13.62
C LYS A 137 12.48 -12.03 -14.51
N ASP A 138 12.62 -12.25 -15.80
CA ASP A 138 12.88 -11.18 -16.77
C ASP A 138 11.67 -10.23 -16.91
N ASN A 139 10.47 -10.79 -16.75
CA ASN A 139 9.20 -10.06 -16.82
C ASN A 139 8.34 -10.36 -15.59
N PRO A 140 8.68 -9.80 -14.41
CA PRO A 140 7.95 -10.11 -13.20
C PRO A 140 6.53 -9.52 -13.28
N ILE A 141 5.56 -10.24 -12.74
CA ILE A 141 4.16 -9.80 -12.56
C ILE A 141 3.70 -10.20 -11.15
N CYS A 142 2.68 -9.52 -10.63
CA CYS A 142 2.06 -9.88 -9.37
C CYS A 142 1.21 -11.15 -9.52
N ASN A 143 1.17 -12.00 -8.48
CA ASN A 143 0.34 -13.21 -8.48
C ASN A 143 -1.10 -12.87 -8.09
N ILE A 144 -1.81 -12.17 -8.98
CA ILE A 144 -3.18 -11.71 -8.76
C ILE A 144 -4.10 -12.31 -9.82
N ASP A 145 -5.12 -13.04 -9.36
CA ASP A 145 -6.19 -13.52 -10.21
C ASP A 145 -7.07 -12.34 -10.66
N ARG A 146 -7.27 -12.18 -11.98
CA ARG A 146 -8.06 -11.08 -12.56
C ARG A 146 -9.53 -11.08 -12.12
N SER A 147 -10.08 -12.23 -11.76
CA SER A 147 -11.44 -12.37 -11.23
C SER A 147 -11.56 -12.08 -9.74
N SER A 148 -10.44 -11.85 -9.04
CA SER A 148 -10.43 -11.64 -7.59
C SER A 148 -10.90 -10.24 -7.18
N SER A 149 -11.45 -10.14 -5.97
CA SER A 149 -11.79 -8.85 -5.36
C SER A 149 -10.57 -7.92 -5.19
N ARG A 150 -9.36 -8.49 -5.07
CA ARG A 150 -8.11 -7.72 -5.07
C ARG A 150 -7.85 -7.10 -6.45
N ALA A 151 -8.02 -7.84 -7.54
CA ALA A 151 -7.91 -7.28 -8.89
C ALA A 151 -8.90 -6.14 -9.10
N ARG A 152 -10.16 -6.32 -8.66
CA ARG A 152 -11.16 -5.24 -8.66
C ARG A 152 -10.73 -4.04 -7.85
N LEU A 153 -10.20 -4.25 -6.64
CA LEU A 153 -9.71 -3.15 -5.80
C LEU A 153 -8.55 -2.41 -6.46
N LEU A 154 -7.59 -3.14 -7.03
CA LEU A 154 -6.45 -2.57 -7.76
C LEU A 154 -6.86 -1.86 -9.04
N HIS A 155 -7.94 -2.30 -9.69
CA HIS A 155 -8.50 -1.61 -10.85
C HIS A 155 -9.15 -0.27 -10.44
N GLU A 156 -9.93 -0.26 -9.36
CA GLU A 156 -10.67 0.93 -8.89
C GLU A 156 -9.82 1.92 -8.06
N CYS A 157 -8.65 1.51 -7.59
CA CYS A 157 -7.81 2.33 -6.72
C CYS A 157 -7.42 3.66 -7.39
N SER A 158 -7.42 4.75 -6.64
CA SER A 158 -7.07 6.07 -7.18
C SER A 158 -5.66 6.52 -6.79
N LEU A 159 -5.17 6.01 -5.67
CA LEU A 159 -3.85 6.29 -5.12
C LEU A 159 -3.20 5.02 -4.56
N PHE A 160 -1.98 4.74 -4.98
CA PHE A 160 -1.11 3.77 -4.34
C PHE A 160 -0.02 4.48 -3.57
N ILE A 161 0.19 4.10 -2.31
CA ILE A 161 1.28 4.62 -1.48
C ILE A 161 2.17 3.46 -1.08
N TRP A 162 3.48 3.63 -1.28
CA TRP A 162 4.50 2.68 -0.87
C TRP A 162 5.52 3.37 0.04
N ASP A 163 5.42 3.11 1.35
CA ASP A 163 6.35 3.62 2.35
C ASP A 163 7.57 2.70 2.52
N GLU A 164 8.70 3.29 2.90
CA GLU A 164 10.04 2.68 2.85
C GLU A 164 10.35 2.07 1.48
N ALA A 165 10.02 2.81 0.41
CA ALA A 165 10.25 2.40 -0.97
C ALA A 165 11.74 2.15 -1.28
N THR A 166 12.65 2.81 -0.56
CA THR A 166 14.12 2.64 -0.63
C THR A 166 14.57 1.21 -0.37
N MET A 167 13.82 0.47 0.46
CA MET A 167 14.12 -0.90 0.84
C MET A 167 13.60 -1.92 -0.19
N SER A 168 12.90 -1.48 -1.23
CA SER A 168 12.28 -2.35 -2.22
C SER A 168 13.15 -2.53 -3.47
N ASN A 169 13.11 -3.74 -4.03
CA ASN A 169 13.82 -4.05 -5.27
C ASN A 169 13.06 -3.43 -6.47
N LYS A 170 13.79 -2.85 -7.44
CA LYS A 170 13.25 -2.33 -8.71
C LYS A 170 12.24 -3.28 -9.37
N ALA A 171 12.52 -4.58 -9.38
CA ALA A 171 11.67 -5.61 -9.97
C ALA A 171 10.25 -5.66 -9.34
N MET A 172 10.10 -5.24 -8.09
CA MET A 172 8.79 -5.17 -7.42
C MET A 172 7.93 -4.05 -7.99
N PHE A 173 8.53 -2.89 -8.26
CA PHE A 173 7.82 -1.77 -8.90
C PHE A 173 7.46 -2.09 -10.35
N GLU A 174 8.37 -2.72 -11.10
CA GLU A 174 8.11 -3.16 -12.47
C GLU A 174 6.98 -4.21 -12.54
N ALA A 175 6.94 -5.14 -11.59
CA ALA A 175 5.87 -6.13 -11.52
C ALA A 175 4.51 -5.49 -11.22
N LEU A 176 4.48 -4.54 -10.30
CA LEU A 176 3.26 -3.82 -9.96
C LEU A 176 2.78 -2.98 -11.15
N ASP A 177 3.68 -2.22 -11.78
CA ASP A 177 3.37 -1.38 -12.94
C ASP A 177 2.73 -2.21 -14.07
N ARG A 178 3.37 -3.30 -14.49
CA ARG A 178 2.85 -4.20 -15.53
C ARG A 178 1.49 -4.79 -15.15
N THR A 179 1.35 -5.23 -13.90
CA THR A 179 0.08 -5.78 -13.40
C THR A 179 -1.03 -4.73 -13.46
N LEU A 180 -0.77 -3.49 -13.05
CA LEU A 180 -1.76 -2.42 -13.07
C LEU A 180 -2.12 -2.01 -14.50
N GLN A 181 -1.15 -1.94 -15.41
CA GLN A 181 -1.41 -1.66 -16.82
C GLN A 181 -2.31 -2.72 -17.44
N GLU A 182 -2.05 -4.00 -17.15
CA GLU A 182 -2.84 -5.13 -17.62
C GLU A 182 -4.26 -5.13 -17.03
N LEU A 183 -4.38 -4.97 -15.70
CA LEU A 183 -5.67 -4.98 -15.00
C LEU A 183 -6.57 -3.81 -15.42
N ARG A 184 -5.99 -2.64 -15.70
CA ARG A 184 -6.71 -1.41 -16.02
C ARG A 184 -6.88 -1.15 -17.50
N HIS A 185 -6.25 -1.96 -18.35
CA HIS A 185 -6.21 -1.73 -19.79
C HIS A 185 -5.68 -0.33 -20.16
N ASP A 186 -4.66 0.14 -19.44
CA ASP A 186 -4.07 1.46 -19.60
C ASP A 186 -2.53 1.34 -19.58
N THR A 187 -1.86 1.73 -20.66
CA THR A 187 -0.41 1.58 -20.81
C THR A 187 0.39 2.70 -20.14
N ARG A 188 -0.26 3.68 -19.50
CA ARG A 188 0.42 4.70 -18.69
C ARG A 188 1.03 4.04 -17.46
N ILE A 189 2.08 4.66 -16.91
CA ILE A 189 2.72 4.22 -15.66
C ILE A 189 1.66 3.99 -14.57
N MET A 190 1.77 2.86 -13.87
CA MET A 190 0.86 2.35 -12.84
C MET A 190 -0.60 2.24 -13.31
N GLY A 191 -0.81 1.99 -14.61
CA GLY A 191 -2.13 1.96 -15.23
C GLY A 191 -2.90 3.28 -15.07
N GLY A 192 -2.18 4.41 -15.12
CA GLY A 192 -2.75 5.76 -15.00
C GLY A 192 -3.17 6.17 -13.58
N ALA A 193 -2.89 5.35 -12.56
CA ALA A 193 -3.15 5.69 -11.17
C ALA A 193 -2.12 6.70 -10.64
N THR A 194 -2.51 7.51 -9.64
CA THR A 194 -1.51 8.28 -8.90
C THR A 194 -0.71 7.32 -8.01
N PHE A 195 0.61 7.48 -7.98
CA PHE A 195 1.51 6.63 -7.21
C PHE A 195 2.46 7.47 -6.36
N LEU A 196 2.56 7.18 -5.07
CA LEU A 196 3.42 7.87 -4.13
C LEU A 196 4.45 6.88 -3.55
N MET A 197 5.72 7.09 -3.88
CA MET A 197 6.84 6.46 -3.17
C MET A 197 7.23 7.35 -1.99
N ALA A 198 7.38 6.79 -0.81
CA ALA A 198 7.85 7.52 0.37
C ALA A 198 9.03 6.78 1.02
N GLY A 199 9.98 7.53 1.55
CA GLY A 199 11.20 6.97 2.12
C GLY A 199 12.22 8.06 2.49
N ASP A 200 13.37 7.61 2.97
CA ASP A 200 14.56 8.43 3.22
C ASP A 200 15.65 7.96 2.25
N PHE A 201 15.93 8.77 1.23
CA PHE A 201 16.79 8.41 0.08
C PHE A 201 18.13 9.14 0.10
#